data_AF-A0A0D2KKE0-F1
#
_entry.id   AF-A0A0D2KKE0-F1
#
_cell.length_a   1.000
_cell.length_b   1.000
_cell.length_c   1.000
_cell.angle_alpha   90.00
_cell.angle_beta   90.00
_cell.angle_gamma   90.00
#
_symmetry.space_group_name_H-M   'P 1'
#
loop_
_entity.id
_entity.type
_entity.pdbx_description
1 polymer ?
#
loop_
_entity_poly.entity_id
_entity_poly.type
_entity_poly.pdbx_seq_one_letter_code
_entity_poly.pdbx_strand_id
1 'polypeptide(L)'
;MQLPPPLTLAERGALQQLLSLRLPSAGDAAAALAESRLLLLQLAAEYLVVSKSGSSTGGGSAAALDPVARFHCSNGAALRRINWGADLSPDGWQRSLGLMANYSYDLARLEERARWYAETGRVEAAPGVLQLLAGGRSGS
;
A
#
# COMPACT_ATOMS: atom_id res chain seq x y z
N MET A 1 9.08 6.20 -12.61
CA MET A 1 9.39 5.80 -11.21
C MET A 1 10.08 4.45 -11.30
N GLN A 2 11.26 4.31 -10.71
CA GLN A 2 11.98 3.03 -10.73
C GLN A 2 11.20 2.02 -9.89
N LEU A 3 11.00 0.80 -10.40
CA LEU A 3 10.42 -0.29 -9.63
C LEU A 3 11.33 -0.57 -8.42
N PRO A 4 10.77 -0.73 -7.22
CA PRO A 4 11.59 -1.02 -6.06
C PRO A 4 12.22 -2.43 -6.21
N PRO A 5 13.42 -2.66 -5.65
CA PRO A 5 14.18 -3.89 -5.89
C PRO A 5 13.46 -5.12 -5.33
N PRO A 6 13.68 -6.34 -5.86
CA PRO A 6 13.08 -7.54 -5.30
C PRO A 6 13.44 -7.71 -3.82
N LEU A 7 12.58 -8.37 -3.05
CA LEU A 7 12.84 -8.66 -1.63
C LEU A 7 14.16 -9.43 -1.45
N THR A 8 14.91 -9.11 -0.42
CA THR A 8 16.09 -9.90 0.01
C THR A 8 15.65 -11.21 0.67
N LEU A 9 16.61 -12.11 0.92
CA LEU A 9 16.33 -13.34 1.65
C LEU A 9 15.89 -13.05 3.10
N ALA A 10 16.52 -12.08 3.76
CA ALA A 10 16.19 -11.67 5.12
C ALA A 10 14.78 -11.09 5.20
N GLU A 11 14.40 -10.22 4.26
CA GLU A 11 13.05 -9.65 4.19
C GLU A 11 11.99 -10.72 3.93
N ARG A 12 12.27 -11.68 3.03
CA ARG A 12 11.38 -12.83 2.81
C ARG A 12 11.21 -13.67 4.08
N GLY A 13 12.29 -13.92 4.82
CA GLY A 13 12.25 -14.67 6.07
C GLY A 13 11.40 -13.97 7.15
N ALA A 14 11.60 -12.66 7.34
CA ALA A 14 10.83 -11.85 8.27
C ALA A 14 9.32 -11.86 7.93
N LEU A 15 8.98 -11.71 6.65
CA LEU A 15 7.59 -11.79 6.19
C LEU A 15 6.99 -13.18 6.40
N GLN A 16 7.73 -14.24 6.08
CA GLN A 16 7.25 -15.61 6.29
C GLN A 16 6.97 -15.87 7.77
N GLN A 17 7.85 -15.42 8.66
CA GLN A 17 7.63 -15.52 10.11
C GLN A 17 6.38 -14.75 10.52
N LEU A 18 6.22 -13.49 10.09
CA LEU A 18 5.06 -12.66 10.41
C LEU A 18 3.75 -13.28 9.90
N LEU A 19 3.74 -13.79 8.66
CA LEU A 19 2.58 -14.43 8.04
C LEU A 19 2.25 -15.80 8.65
N SER A 20 3.24 -16.46 9.28
CA SER A 20 3.03 -17.72 9.99
C SER A 20 2.36 -17.53 11.36
N LEU A 21 2.33 -16.31 11.89
CA LEU A 21 1.67 -16.02 13.15
C LEU A 21 0.16 -16.24 12.98
N ARG A 22 -0.39 -17.19 13.75
CA ARG A 22 -1.83 -17.21 14.00
C ARG A 22 -2.24 -15.90 14.64
N LEU A 23 -3.51 -15.52 14.46
CA LEU A 23 -4.05 -14.28 14.99
C LEU A 23 -3.52 -14.01 16.41
N PRO A 24 -2.62 -13.04 16.59
CA PRO A 24 -2.00 -12.83 17.88
C PRO A 24 -3.01 -12.16 18.82
N SER A 25 -2.75 -12.21 20.13
CA SER A 25 -3.40 -11.23 21.00
C SER A 25 -3.01 -9.81 20.54
N ALA A 26 -3.84 -8.80 20.82
CA ALA A 26 -3.55 -7.44 20.34
C ALA A 26 -2.15 -6.93 20.74
N GLY A 27 -1.63 -7.35 21.90
CA GLY A 27 -0.27 -7.02 22.35
C GLY A 27 0.82 -7.69 21.51
N ASP A 28 0.68 -8.98 21.22
CA ASP A 28 1.63 -9.74 20.41
C ASP A 28 1.64 -9.25 18.95
N ALA A 29 0.48 -8.85 18.43
CA ALA A 29 0.32 -8.31 17.09
C ALA A 29 1.10 -7.00 16.93
N ALA A 30 0.98 -6.09 17.89
CA ALA A 30 1.72 -4.84 17.87
C ALA A 30 3.24 -5.05 17.93
N ALA A 31 3.72 -5.99 18.76
CA ALA A 31 5.14 -6.32 18.86
C ALA A 31 5.69 -6.92 17.56
N ALA A 32 5.03 -7.93 17.00
CA ALA A 32 5.44 -8.58 15.76
C ALA A 32 5.47 -7.60 14.57
N LEU A 33 4.45 -6.73 14.47
CA LEU A 33 4.40 -5.72 13.43
C LEU A 33 5.43 -4.60 13.63
N ALA A 34 5.91 -4.36 14.85
CA ALA A 34 6.87 -3.29 15.14
C ALA A 34 8.24 -3.61 14.53
N GLU A 35 8.68 -4.88 14.64
CA GLU A 35 9.93 -5.36 14.06
C GLU A 35 9.93 -5.27 12.54
N SER A 36 8.79 -5.55 11.91
CA SER A 36 8.62 -5.50 10.45
C SER A 36 8.05 -4.16 9.95
N ARG A 37 7.92 -3.15 10.81
CA ARG A 37 7.14 -1.93 10.52
C ARG A 37 7.56 -1.22 9.24
N LEU A 38 8.86 -0.98 9.08
CA LEU A 38 9.36 -0.26 7.91
C LEU A 38 9.13 -1.06 6.63
N LEU A 39 9.48 -2.34 6.64
CA LEU A 39 9.28 -3.25 5.50
C LEU A 39 7.80 -3.32 5.08
N LEU A 40 6.90 -3.45 6.06
CA LEU A 40 5.46 -3.47 5.81
C LEU A 40 4.95 -2.16 5.19
N LEU A 41 5.41 -1.02 5.70
CA LEU A 41 5.02 0.29 5.14
C LEU A 41 5.54 0.47 3.71
N GLN A 42 6.76 0.01 3.40
CA GLN A 42 7.33 0.05 2.06
C GLN A 42 6.57 -0.85 1.08
N LEU A 43 6.27 -2.08 1.50
CA LEU A 43 5.47 -3.03 0.72
C LEU A 43 4.05 -2.54 0.50
N ALA A 44 3.42 -1.94 1.51
CA ALA A 44 2.10 -1.35 1.38
C ALA A 44 2.11 -0.15 0.43
N ALA A 45 3.14 0.71 0.49
CA ALA A 45 3.29 1.82 -0.46
C ALA A 45 3.45 1.29 -1.89
N GLU A 46 4.26 0.26 -2.09
CA GLU A 46 4.41 -0.38 -3.40
C GLU A 46 3.10 -0.97 -3.91
N TYR A 47 2.39 -1.72 -3.07
CA TYR A 47 1.11 -2.34 -3.40
C TYR A 47 0.03 -1.30 -3.77
N LEU A 48 -0.08 -0.23 -2.99
CA LEU A 48 -1.12 0.79 -3.20
C LEU A 48 -0.81 1.75 -4.34
N VAL A 49 0.47 2.04 -4.63
CA VAL A 49 0.86 3.08 -5.60
C VAL A 49 1.30 2.47 -6.93
N VAL A 50 2.10 1.40 -6.89
CA VAL A 50 2.83 0.85 -8.03
C VAL A 50 2.14 -0.38 -8.61
N SER A 51 1.70 -1.32 -7.77
CA SER A 51 1.09 -2.57 -8.26
C SER A 51 -0.22 -2.30 -8.99
N LYS A 52 -0.36 -2.87 -10.19
CA LYS A 52 -1.54 -2.72 -11.06
C LYS A 52 -2.21 -4.06 -11.32
N SER A 53 -3.53 -4.06 -11.43
CA SER A 53 -4.23 -5.21 -12.03
C SER A 53 -3.87 -5.29 -13.50
N GLY A 54 -3.63 -6.50 -14.02
CA GLY A 54 -3.43 -6.71 -15.45
C GLY A 54 -4.56 -6.06 -16.27
N SER A 55 -4.25 -5.55 -17.45
CA SER A 55 -5.22 -4.93 -18.37
C SER A 55 -6.26 -5.96 -18.80
N SER A 56 -7.39 -6.03 -18.10
CA SER A 56 -8.55 -6.79 -18.54
C SER A 56 -9.22 -6.03 -19.70
N THR A 57 -8.91 -6.45 -20.92
CA THR A 57 -9.73 -6.29 -22.14
C THR A 57 -10.35 -4.91 -22.39
N GLY A 58 -9.75 -4.15 -23.32
CA GLY A 58 -10.38 -3.01 -23.98
C GLY A 58 -9.77 -1.66 -23.60
N GLY A 59 -8.63 -1.31 -24.20
CA GLY A 59 -8.13 0.07 -24.35
C GLY A 59 -7.85 0.90 -23.09
N GLY A 60 -8.13 0.41 -21.89
CA GLY A 60 -7.97 1.15 -20.63
C GLY A 60 -6.60 1.00 -20.00
N SER A 61 -6.16 2.04 -19.27
CA SER A 61 -4.94 2.00 -18.46
C SER A 61 -5.04 1.02 -17.29
N ALA A 62 -3.92 0.38 -16.95
CA ALA A 62 -3.85 -0.57 -15.85
C ALA A 62 -4.21 0.13 -14.51
N ALA A 63 -5.24 -0.35 -13.83
CA ALA A 63 -5.74 0.23 -12.59
C ALA A 63 -4.91 -0.22 -11.37
N ALA A 64 -4.98 0.53 -10.26
CA ALA A 64 -4.43 0.08 -8.97
C ALA A 64 -4.90 -1.34 -8.64
N LEU A 65 -3.98 -2.19 -8.18
CA LEU A 65 -4.26 -3.59 -7.86
C LEU A 65 -5.28 -3.69 -6.72
N ASP A 66 -5.10 -2.88 -5.67
CA ASP A 66 -6.02 -2.78 -4.55
C ASP A 66 -7.37 -2.17 -4.98
N PRO A 67 -8.50 -2.85 -4.70
CA PRO A 67 -9.82 -2.38 -5.12
C PRO A 67 -10.27 -1.11 -4.37
N VAL A 68 -9.83 -0.90 -3.13
CA VAL A 68 -10.20 0.28 -2.32
C VAL A 68 -9.42 1.51 -2.82
N ALA A 69 -8.13 1.36 -3.10
CA ALA A 69 -7.31 2.37 -3.75
C ALA A 69 -7.88 2.75 -5.11
N ARG A 70 -8.28 1.75 -5.91
CA ARG A 70 -8.93 1.97 -7.21
C ARG A 70 -10.20 2.81 -7.06
N PHE A 71 -11.07 2.45 -6.12
CA PHE A 71 -12.32 3.18 -5.86
C PHE A 71 -12.06 4.64 -5.43
N HIS A 72 -11.13 4.88 -4.50
CA HIS A 72 -10.85 6.24 -4.07
C HIS A 72 -10.19 7.09 -5.18
N CYS A 73 -9.24 6.52 -5.92
CA CYS A 73 -8.54 7.24 -6.98
C CYS A 73 -9.42 7.50 -8.20
N SER A 74 -10.34 6.59 -8.55
CA SER A 74 -11.33 6.84 -9.61
C SER A 74 -12.28 7.98 -9.25
N ASN A 75 -12.43 8.28 -7.96
CA ASN A 75 -13.18 9.42 -7.45
C ASN A 75 -12.30 10.65 -7.18
N GLY A 76 -11.04 10.67 -7.63
CA GLY A 76 -10.17 11.85 -7.53
C GLY A 76 -9.43 12.02 -6.20
N ALA A 77 -9.41 10.99 -5.34
CA ALA A 77 -8.64 11.04 -4.11
C ALA A 77 -7.13 10.83 -4.35
N ALA A 78 -6.32 11.41 -3.47
CA ALA A 78 -4.90 11.11 -3.36
C ALA A 78 -4.63 10.27 -2.09
N LEU A 79 -3.66 9.35 -2.15
CA LEU A 79 -3.21 8.58 -1.00
C LEU A 79 -2.42 9.49 -0.04
N ARG A 80 -3.01 9.78 1.12
CA ARG A 80 -2.46 10.75 2.07
C ARG A 80 -1.47 10.13 3.06
N ARG A 81 -1.76 8.94 3.57
CA ARG A 81 -0.98 8.25 4.61
C ARG A 81 -1.26 6.76 4.62
N ILE A 82 -0.26 5.97 4.99
CA ILE A 82 -0.41 4.56 5.39
C ILE A 82 -0.23 4.50 6.91
N ASN A 83 -1.20 3.91 7.60
CA ASN A 83 -1.25 3.80 9.04
C ASN A 83 -0.91 2.38 9.46
N TRP A 84 0.07 2.27 10.35
CA TRP A 84 0.50 1.03 10.97
C TRP A 84 -0.25 0.82 12.29
N GLY A 85 -0.66 -0.42 12.57
CA GLY A 85 -1.38 -0.78 13.80
C GLY A 85 -2.74 -0.10 13.94
N ALA A 86 -3.38 0.24 12.80
CA ALA A 86 -4.62 1.00 12.80
C ALA A 86 -5.86 0.12 13.04
N ASP A 87 -5.79 -1.16 12.67
CA ASP A 87 -6.84 -2.15 12.93
C ASP A 87 -6.23 -3.48 13.36
N LEU A 88 -6.05 -3.67 14.67
CA LEU A 88 -5.54 -4.92 15.25
C LEU A 88 -6.65 -5.92 15.57
N SER A 89 -7.85 -5.75 14.99
CA SER A 89 -8.91 -6.76 15.07
C SER A 89 -8.54 -8.02 14.28
N PRO A 90 -9.24 -9.14 14.51
CA PRO A 90 -9.07 -10.35 13.71
C PRO A 90 -9.13 -10.12 12.19
N ASP A 91 -10.10 -9.31 11.77
CA ASP A 91 -10.34 -8.97 10.36
C ASP A 91 -9.24 -8.06 9.81
N GLY A 92 -8.83 -7.03 10.56
CA GLY A 92 -7.75 -6.14 10.16
C GLY A 92 -6.42 -6.86 9.97
N TRP A 93 -6.11 -7.81 10.86
CA TRP A 93 -4.93 -8.67 10.71
C TRP A 93 -5.00 -9.54 9.44
N GLN A 94 -6.13 -10.23 9.23
CA GLN A 94 -6.29 -11.14 8.08
C GLN A 94 -6.27 -10.42 6.73
N ARG A 95 -6.84 -9.20 6.66
CA ARG A 95 -6.96 -8.45 5.40
C ARG A 95 -5.69 -7.70 5.04
N SER A 96 -4.99 -7.12 6.03
CA SER A 96 -3.90 -6.17 5.76
C SER A 96 -2.84 -6.09 6.85
N LEU A 97 -2.73 -7.09 7.74
CA LEU A 97 -1.79 -7.08 8.87
C LEU A 97 -1.96 -5.81 9.74
N GLY A 98 -3.20 -5.35 9.88
CA GLY A 98 -3.58 -4.15 10.63
C GLY A 98 -3.14 -2.81 10.02
N LEU A 99 -2.73 -2.83 8.74
CA LEU A 99 -2.49 -1.61 7.99
C LEU A 99 -3.80 -1.00 7.49
N MET A 100 -3.89 0.33 7.55
CA MET A 100 -4.96 1.09 6.90
C MET A 100 -4.38 2.23 6.07
N ALA A 101 -5.15 2.76 5.13
CA ALA A 101 -4.76 3.93 4.33
C ALA A 101 -5.74 5.08 4.54
N ASN A 102 -5.24 6.31 4.52
CA ASN A 102 -6.08 7.50 4.43
C ASN A 102 -5.98 8.09 3.04
N TYR A 103 -7.14 8.40 2.47
CA TYR A 103 -7.27 9.11 1.21
C TYR A 103 -7.81 10.52 1.46
N SER A 104 -7.24 11.50 0.79
CA SER A 104 -7.68 12.90 0.88
C SER A 104 -8.31 13.35 -0.42
N TYR A 105 -9.44 14.03 -0.30
CA TYR A 105 -10.15 14.65 -1.41
C TYR A 105 -9.87 16.15 -1.40
N ASP A 106 -9.31 16.64 -2.50
CA ASP A 106 -9.20 18.07 -2.77
C ASP A 106 -10.29 18.42 -3.78
N LEU A 107 -11.32 19.13 -3.33
CA LEU A 107 -12.48 19.45 -4.15
C LEU A 107 -12.09 20.27 -5.39
N ALA A 108 -11.04 21.09 -5.31
CA ALA A 108 -10.58 21.89 -6.46
C ALA A 108 -9.89 21.04 -7.53
N ARG A 109 -9.40 19.84 -7.17
CA ARG A 109 -8.64 18.94 -8.06
C ARG A 109 -9.34 17.60 -8.31
N LEU A 110 -10.58 17.45 -7.84
CA LEU A 110 -11.32 16.20 -7.83
C LEU A 110 -11.46 15.61 -9.23
N GLU A 111 -12.01 16.38 -10.16
CA GLU A 111 -12.23 15.98 -11.55
C GLU A 111 -10.92 15.78 -12.30
N GLU A 112 -9.94 16.67 -12.07
CA GLU A 112 -8.60 16.59 -12.65
C GLU A 112 -7.92 15.26 -12.28
N ARG A 113 -7.91 14.92 -10.98
CA ARG A 113 -7.31 13.68 -10.47
C ARG A 113 -8.05 12.44 -10.92
N ALA A 114 -9.38 12.46 -10.93
CA ALA A 114 -10.19 11.35 -11.40
C ALA A 114 -9.90 11.04 -12.88
N ARG A 115 -9.87 12.08 -13.72
CA ARG A 115 -9.53 11.97 -15.14
C ARG A 115 -8.10 11.46 -15.33
N TRP A 116 -7.12 12.04 -14.63
CA TRP A 116 -5.73 11.60 -14.69
C TRP A 116 -5.58 10.12 -14.30
N TYR A 117 -6.25 9.70 -13.23
CA TYR A 117 -6.26 8.30 -12.82
C TYR A 117 -6.89 7.39 -13.88
N ALA A 118 -8.00 7.78 -14.50
CA ALA A 118 -8.63 7.00 -15.56
C ALA A 118 -7.72 6.86 -16.80
N GLU A 119 -7.03 7.93 -17.17
CA GLU A 119 -6.14 7.97 -18.34
C GLU A 119 -4.84 7.21 -18.12
N THR A 120 -4.25 7.25 -16.93
CA THR A 120 -2.89 6.73 -16.71
C THR A 120 -2.79 5.61 -15.67
N GLY A 121 -3.87 5.35 -14.92
CA GLY A 121 -3.87 4.44 -13.77
C GLY A 121 -2.99 4.89 -12.60
N ARG A 122 -2.50 6.13 -12.59
CA ARG A 122 -1.48 6.60 -11.63
C ARG A 122 -2.13 7.09 -10.34
N VAL A 123 -1.69 6.53 -9.22
CA VAL A 123 -2.12 6.96 -7.88
C VAL A 123 -1.28 8.17 -7.47
N GLU A 124 -1.92 9.32 -7.22
CA GLU A 124 -1.27 10.46 -6.56
C GLU A 124 -1.12 10.14 -5.08
N ALA A 125 0.08 10.38 -4.52
CA ALA A 125 0.39 10.06 -3.14
C ALA A 125 1.19 11.19 -2.47
N ALA A 126 0.99 11.35 -1.17
CA ALA A 126 1.69 12.36 -0.38
C ALA A 126 3.20 12.07 -0.29
N PRO A 127 4.05 13.10 -0.09
CA PRO A 127 5.50 12.95 -0.05
C PRO A 127 6.01 11.86 0.92
N GLY A 128 5.41 11.75 2.11
CA GLY A 128 5.79 10.70 3.07
C GLY A 128 5.52 9.28 2.58
N VAL A 129 4.52 9.07 1.72
CA VAL A 129 4.26 7.77 1.09
C VAL A 129 5.27 7.53 -0.04
N LEU A 130 5.58 8.56 -0.83
CA LEU A 130 6.60 8.46 -1.88
C LEU A 130 8.01 8.19 -1.31
N GLN A 131 8.31 8.72 -0.12
CA GLN A 131 9.56 8.43 0.59
C GLN A 131 9.67 6.94 0.97
N LEU A 132 8.58 6.27 1.30
CA LEU A 132 8.58 4.82 1.54
C LEU A 132 8.96 4.03 0.28
N LEU A 133 8.68 4.56 -0.90
CA LEU A 133 9.08 3.93 -2.17
C LEU A 133 10.55 4.20 -2.52
N ALA A 134 11.07 5.36 -2.11
CA ALA A 134 12.43 5.80 -2.42
C ALA A 134 13.49 5.32 -1.42
N GLY A 135 13.10 5.12 -0.15
CA GLY A 135 13.98 4.60 0.89
C GLY A 135 14.28 3.14 0.61
N GLY A 136 15.30 2.89 -0.23
CA GLY A 136 15.65 1.57 -0.71
C GLY A 136 15.54 0.50 0.37
N ARG A 137 14.84 -0.60 0.05
CA ARG A 137 14.92 -1.85 0.80
C ARG A 137 16.39 -2.23 0.90
N SER A 138 16.89 -2.48 2.11
CA SER A 138 18.31 -2.71 2.39
C SER A 138 18.86 -3.73 1.39
N GLY A 139 19.64 -3.26 0.42
CA GLY A 139 20.31 -4.11 -0.54
C GLY A 139 21.29 -5.00 0.22
N SER A 140 21.11 -6.31 0.10
CA SER A 140 22.14 -7.29 0.46
C SER A 140 23.28 -7.24 -0.54
#